data_AF-A0A4S4KJ18-F1
#
_entry.id   AF-A0A4S4KJ18-F1
#
_cell.length_a   1.000
_cell.length_b   1.000
_cell.length_c   1.000
_cell.angle_alpha   90.00
_cell.angle_beta   90.00
_cell.angle_gamma   90.00
#
_symmetry.space_group_name_H-M   'P 1'
#
loop_
_entity.id
_entity.type
_entity.pdbx_description
1 polymer ?
#
loop_
_entity_poly.entity_id
_entity_poly.type
_entity_poly.pdbx_seq_one_letter_code
_entity_poly.pdbx_strand_id
1 'polypeptide(L)'
;MTGVSLQPQMTGMSVMSEYSTRVVNDLKTQFDEVQNLRLDLGIMRQLYTDFMKQTKESLGALRTQTQNVRQLSTAQVGGARAYIDDGKIKLDSRSQNVLTKMEELQDTVEAIKEDVVKRNVTPRPQVLKSVKADIDAVAAELQNLKDHIQTVKPMWKKTWEEELQNIVEEQQFLSHQEEFLGDLLEDHKGVLEYYGHVEKVISLRGTAPSKGKGLRTFRPAPPEEGHSGLSTVMLEIRGSAVDAERRLKAIAANEKMRELELKNRPDEFQSELTGFVAGKKLKMTGGADEIERVRQKRNDMSLKAMFTGGSGSGAPSPSLSTDGELPSSPTGTA
;
A
#
# COMPACT_ATOMS: atom_id res chain seq x y z
N MET A 1 -62.03 76.71 -49.32
CA MET A 1 -62.64 75.42 -49.69
C MET A 1 -61.53 74.41 -49.92
N THR A 2 -61.80 73.18 -49.48
CA THR A 2 -60.91 72.04 -49.23
C THR A 2 -60.24 71.44 -50.47
N GLY A 3 -58.96 71.05 -50.34
CA GLY A 3 -58.25 70.17 -51.26
C GLY A 3 -57.45 69.13 -50.47
N VAL A 4 -57.98 67.91 -50.42
CA VAL A 4 -57.52 66.77 -49.62
C VAL A 4 -56.22 66.18 -50.18
N SER A 5 -55.24 65.94 -49.32
CA SER A 5 -54.01 65.20 -49.63
C SER A 5 -54.31 63.70 -49.72
N LEU A 6 -53.97 63.09 -50.87
CA LEU A 6 -54.02 61.66 -51.09
C LEU A 6 -52.74 61.00 -50.55
N GLN A 7 -52.87 60.22 -49.46
CA GLN A 7 -51.83 59.28 -49.02
C GLN A 7 -51.87 58.01 -49.89
N PRO A 8 -50.72 57.46 -50.32
CA PRO A 8 -50.69 56.18 -51.01
C PRO A 8 -50.85 55.04 -49.98
N GLN A 9 -51.94 54.30 -50.12
CA GLN A 9 -52.26 53.14 -49.28
C GLN A 9 -51.48 51.91 -49.77
N MET A 10 -50.33 51.63 -49.15
CA MET A 10 -49.53 50.41 -49.38
C MET A 10 -49.98 49.29 -48.43
N THR A 11 -51.20 48.79 -48.58
CA THR A 11 -51.72 47.66 -47.80
C THR A 11 -51.75 46.40 -48.65
N GLY A 12 -50.74 45.53 -48.49
CA GLY A 12 -50.80 44.17 -49.05
C GLY A 12 -49.49 43.39 -49.00
N MET A 13 -48.37 43.99 -49.45
CA MET A 13 -47.10 43.26 -49.59
C MET A 13 -46.21 43.29 -48.34
N SER A 14 -46.22 44.35 -47.52
CA SER A 14 -45.34 44.39 -46.33
C SER A 14 -45.80 43.47 -45.21
N VAL A 15 -47.11 43.24 -45.08
CA VAL A 15 -47.68 42.38 -44.01
C VAL A 15 -47.32 40.91 -44.24
N MET A 16 -47.25 40.46 -45.49
CA MET A 16 -46.80 39.09 -45.84
C MET A 16 -45.28 38.93 -45.73
N SER A 17 -44.50 39.98 -46.04
CA SER A 17 -43.04 39.99 -45.88
C SER A 17 -42.61 40.01 -44.40
N GLU A 18 -43.31 40.77 -43.57
CA GLU A 18 -43.11 40.76 -42.11
C GLU A 18 -43.51 39.43 -41.48
N TYR A 19 -44.58 38.80 -41.98
CA TYR A 19 -44.99 37.48 -41.51
C TYR A 19 -43.94 36.41 -41.86
N SER A 20 -43.47 36.37 -43.11
CA SER A 20 -42.41 35.45 -43.53
C SER A 20 -41.09 35.65 -42.78
N THR A 21 -40.69 36.89 -42.49
CA THR A 21 -39.47 37.15 -41.70
C THR A 21 -39.62 36.73 -40.24
N ARG A 22 -40.80 36.90 -39.64
CA ARG A 22 -41.10 36.38 -38.30
C ARG A 22 -41.04 34.85 -38.26
N VAL A 23 -41.63 34.18 -39.25
CA VAL A 23 -41.60 32.71 -39.36
C VAL A 23 -40.18 32.18 -39.57
N VAL A 24 -39.37 32.84 -40.40
CA VAL A 24 -37.96 32.44 -40.61
C VAL A 24 -37.12 32.65 -39.36
N ASN A 25 -37.34 33.75 -38.63
CA ASN A 25 -36.67 33.98 -37.36
C ASN A 25 -37.08 32.93 -36.32
N ASP A 26 -38.37 32.61 -36.22
CA ASP A 26 -38.89 31.59 -35.32
C ASP A 26 -38.29 30.20 -35.63
N LEU A 27 -38.25 29.81 -36.91
CA LEU A 27 -37.59 28.57 -37.35
C LEU A 27 -36.10 28.54 -36.99
N LYS A 28 -35.41 29.68 -37.07
CA LYS A 28 -33.99 29.79 -36.72
C LYS A 28 -33.79 29.62 -35.22
N THR A 29 -34.60 30.26 -34.38
CA THR A 29 -34.59 30.05 -32.93
C THR A 29 -34.90 28.60 -32.56
N GLN A 30 -35.92 27.98 -33.18
CA GLN A 30 -36.24 26.57 -32.96
C GLN A 30 -35.09 25.65 -33.38
N PHE A 31 -34.41 25.96 -34.48
CA PHE A 31 -33.23 25.19 -34.92
C PHE A 31 -32.06 25.31 -33.94
N ASP A 32 -31.79 26.52 -33.44
CA ASP A 32 -30.74 26.76 -32.45
C ASP A 32 -31.07 26.08 -31.10
N GLU A 33 -32.34 26.07 -30.68
CA GLU A 33 -32.80 25.31 -29.52
C GLU A 33 -32.60 23.79 -29.71
N VAL A 34 -32.95 23.24 -30.88
CA VAL A 34 -32.74 21.81 -31.18
C VAL A 34 -31.25 21.45 -31.21
N GLN A 35 -30.39 22.34 -31.72
CA GLN A 35 -28.93 22.16 -31.67
C GLN A 35 -28.42 22.14 -30.24
N ASN A 36 -28.84 23.09 -29.41
CA ASN A 36 -28.47 23.15 -27.99
C ASN A 36 -28.95 21.91 -27.24
N LEU A 37 -30.20 21.47 -27.46
CA LEU A 37 -30.73 20.23 -26.88
C LEU A 37 -29.92 19.00 -27.30
N ARG A 38 -29.47 18.93 -28.55
CA ARG A 38 -28.63 17.82 -29.03
C ARG A 38 -27.25 17.84 -28.37
N LEU A 39 -26.69 19.02 -28.16
CA LEU A 39 -25.39 19.21 -27.52
C LEU A 39 -25.47 18.85 -26.03
N ASP A 40 -26.51 19.31 -25.33
CA ASP A 40 -26.82 18.95 -23.95
C ASP A 40 -27.04 17.44 -23.77
N LEU A 41 -27.72 16.78 -24.72
CA LEU A 41 -27.92 15.33 -24.68
C LEU A 41 -26.58 14.58 -24.88
N GLY A 42 -25.69 15.11 -25.71
CA GLY A 42 -24.32 14.61 -25.86
C GLY A 42 -23.51 14.73 -24.57
N ILE A 43 -23.57 15.89 -23.92
CA ILE A 43 -22.94 16.14 -22.62
C ILE A 43 -23.52 15.21 -21.56
N MET A 44 -24.85 15.03 -21.49
CA MET A 44 -25.50 14.15 -20.52
C MET A 44 -25.09 12.68 -20.70
N ARG A 45 -24.95 12.20 -21.95
CA ARG A 45 -24.44 10.85 -22.23
C ARG A 45 -23.00 10.67 -21.77
N GLN A 46 -22.15 11.67 -21.97
CA GLN A 46 -20.77 11.64 -21.51
C GLN A 46 -20.72 11.61 -19.98
N LEU A 47 -21.48 12.48 -19.32
CA LEU A 47 -21.55 12.59 -17.87
C LEU A 47 -22.09 11.31 -17.22
N TYR A 48 -23.08 10.67 -17.83
CA TYR A 48 -23.57 9.35 -17.39
C TYR A 48 -22.53 8.25 -17.56
N THR A 49 -21.78 8.26 -18.67
CA THR A 49 -20.72 7.26 -18.91
C THR A 49 -19.57 7.42 -17.92
N ASP A 50 -19.17 8.66 -17.65
CA ASP A 50 -18.12 8.99 -16.68
C ASP A 50 -18.57 8.68 -15.25
N PHE A 51 -19.82 9.01 -14.89
CA PHE A 51 -20.41 8.63 -13.61
C PHE A 51 -20.46 7.11 -13.42
N MET A 52 -20.87 6.36 -14.45
CA MET A 52 -20.90 4.89 -14.42
C MET A 52 -19.50 4.31 -14.28
N LYS A 53 -18.51 4.88 -14.98
CA LYS A 53 -17.10 4.46 -14.87
C LYS A 53 -16.57 4.73 -13.46
N GLN A 54 -16.77 5.95 -12.95
CA GLN A 54 -16.32 6.36 -11.62
C GLN A 54 -17.00 5.55 -10.51
N THR A 55 -18.31 5.27 -10.64
CA THR A 55 -19.04 4.41 -9.71
C THR A 55 -18.53 2.97 -9.76
N LYS A 56 -18.21 2.44 -10.95
CA LYS A 56 -17.63 1.10 -11.08
C LYS A 56 -16.23 1.03 -10.46
N GLU A 57 -15.42 2.07 -10.64
CA GLU A 57 -14.11 2.19 -9.99
C GLU A 57 -14.23 2.30 -8.47
N SER A 58 -15.15 3.12 -7.94
CA SER A 58 -15.35 3.26 -6.49
C SER A 58 -15.85 1.96 -5.86
N LEU A 59 -16.78 1.26 -6.51
CA LEU A 59 -17.31 -0.02 -6.05
C LEU A 59 -16.26 -1.13 -6.17
N GLY A 60 -15.41 -1.09 -7.20
CA GLY A 60 -14.25 -1.95 -7.36
C GLY A 60 -13.22 -1.74 -6.25
N ALA A 61 -12.89 -0.49 -5.95
CA ALA A 61 -11.99 -0.12 -4.86
C ALA A 61 -12.53 -0.57 -3.50
N LEU A 62 -13.81 -0.29 -3.23
CA LEU A 62 -14.49 -0.70 -1.98
C LEU A 62 -14.50 -2.23 -1.82
N ARG A 63 -14.78 -2.96 -2.92
CA ARG A 63 -14.75 -4.43 -2.90
C ARG A 63 -13.35 -4.96 -2.60
N THR A 64 -12.33 -4.37 -3.21
CA THR A 64 -10.93 -4.76 -3.02
C THR A 64 -10.49 -4.47 -1.59
N GLN A 65 -10.81 -3.28 -1.07
CA GLN A 65 -10.54 -2.91 0.33
C GLN A 65 -11.25 -3.85 1.31
N THR A 66 -12.51 -4.21 1.03
CA THR A 66 -13.27 -5.17 1.85
C THR A 66 -12.67 -6.58 1.79
N GLN A 67 -12.20 -7.03 0.63
CA GLN A 67 -11.51 -8.31 0.50
C GLN A 67 -10.17 -8.31 1.24
N ASN A 68 -9.41 -7.22 1.18
CA ASN A 68 -8.15 -7.07 1.94
C ASN A 68 -8.41 -7.11 3.44
N VAL A 69 -9.42 -6.38 3.94
CA VAL A 69 -9.84 -6.41 5.35
C VAL A 69 -10.29 -7.83 5.75
N ARG A 70 -11.05 -8.52 4.89
CA ARG A 70 -11.49 -9.89 5.16
C ARG A 70 -10.32 -10.87 5.19
N GLN A 71 -9.41 -10.83 4.23
CA GLN A 71 -8.22 -11.68 4.20
C GLN A 71 -7.33 -11.45 5.42
N LEU A 72 -7.12 -10.18 5.81
CA LEU A 72 -6.41 -9.82 7.03
C LEU A 72 -7.14 -10.40 8.26
N SER A 73 -8.46 -10.29 8.35
CA SER A 73 -9.22 -10.82 9.50
C SER A 73 -9.27 -12.36 9.60
N THR A 74 -9.10 -13.07 8.48
CA THR A 74 -9.24 -14.55 8.45
C THR A 74 -7.94 -15.26 8.84
N ALA A 75 -6.80 -14.56 8.80
CA ALA A 75 -5.54 -15.07 9.33
C ALA A 75 -5.49 -14.80 10.86
N GLN A 76 -5.80 -15.84 11.64
CA GLN A 76 -5.70 -15.88 13.11
C GLN A 76 -4.55 -15.03 13.67
N VAL A 77 -4.87 -14.17 14.64
CA VAL A 77 -4.00 -13.38 15.54
C VAL A 77 -2.99 -12.44 14.85
N GLY A 78 -2.26 -12.89 13.84
CA GLY A 78 -1.38 -12.08 13.00
C GLY A 78 -2.12 -11.10 12.08
N GLY A 79 -3.40 -11.32 11.78
CA GLY A 79 -4.20 -10.45 10.92
C GLY A 79 -4.49 -9.06 11.49
N ALA A 80 -5.00 -9.04 12.73
CA ALA A 80 -5.24 -7.80 13.46
C ALA A 80 -3.90 -7.11 13.81
N ARG A 81 -2.89 -7.89 14.19
CA ARG A 81 -1.55 -7.36 14.44
C ARG A 81 -0.89 -6.77 13.20
N ALA A 82 -1.00 -7.43 12.05
CA ALA A 82 -0.51 -6.92 10.78
C ALA A 82 -1.21 -5.62 10.37
N TYR A 83 -2.50 -5.47 10.66
CA TYR A 83 -3.22 -4.21 10.44
C TYR A 83 -2.69 -3.08 11.35
N ILE A 84 -2.35 -3.39 12.60
CA ILE A 84 -1.71 -2.43 13.51
C ILE A 84 -0.32 -2.06 13.00
N ASP A 85 0.49 -3.03 12.56
CA ASP A 85 1.85 -2.78 12.09
C ASP A 85 1.87 -1.97 10.79
N ASP A 86 1.02 -2.31 9.81
CA ASP A 86 0.82 -1.51 8.59
C ASP A 86 0.29 -0.11 8.92
N GLY A 87 -0.67 -0.02 9.84
CA GLY A 87 -1.20 1.26 10.33
C GLY A 87 -0.13 2.13 10.98
N LYS A 88 0.78 1.53 11.76
CA LYS A 88 1.93 2.23 12.36
C LYS A 88 2.89 2.74 11.30
N ILE A 89 3.26 1.92 10.33
CA ILE A 89 4.17 2.32 9.23
C ILE A 89 3.58 3.51 8.45
N LYS A 90 2.28 3.43 8.11
CA LYS A 90 1.58 4.50 7.40
C LYS A 90 1.48 5.78 8.22
N LEU A 91 1.14 5.66 9.51
CA LEU A 91 1.03 6.81 10.40
C LEU A 91 2.40 7.49 10.59
N ASP A 92 3.46 6.70 10.79
CA ASP A 92 4.83 7.18 10.94
C ASP A 92 5.31 7.90 9.67
N SER A 93 5.23 7.25 8.51
CA SER A 93 5.60 7.86 7.23
C SER A 93 4.84 9.16 6.96
N ARG A 94 3.53 9.18 7.21
CA ARG A 94 2.71 10.36 6.99
C ARG A 94 3.02 11.49 7.98
N SER A 95 3.34 11.15 9.24
CA SER A 95 3.77 12.13 10.24
C SER A 95 5.13 12.75 9.90
N GLN A 96 6.09 11.95 9.43
CA GLN A 96 7.40 12.42 8.96
C GLN A 96 7.26 13.34 7.73
N ASN A 97 6.43 12.95 6.76
CA ASN A 97 6.18 13.77 5.58
C ASN A 97 5.58 15.14 5.93
N VAL A 98 4.64 15.19 6.87
CA VAL A 98 4.04 16.46 7.34
C VAL A 98 5.06 17.28 8.13
N LEU A 99 5.92 16.65 8.92
CA LEU A 99 7.02 17.31 9.62
C LEU A 99 7.98 17.99 8.64
N THR A 100 8.48 17.26 7.64
CA THR A 100 9.39 17.83 6.62
C THR A 100 8.73 18.98 5.86
N LYS A 101 7.47 18.86 5.46
CA LYS A 101 6.74 19.97 4.80
C LYS A 101 6.58 21.19 5.71
N MET A 102 6.38 20.97 7.02
CA MET A 102 6.29 22.06 7.99
C MET A 102 7.64 22.76 8.16
N GLU A 103 8.75 22.01 8.19
CA GLU A 103 10.11 22.56 8.24
C GLU A 103 10.44 23.38 6.98
N GLU A 104 10.16 22.83 5.79
CA GLU A 104 10.31 23.56 4.52
C GLU A 104 9.47 24.84 4.49
N LEU A 105 8.25 24.78 5.03
CA LEU A 105 7.36 25.93 5.13
C LEU A 105 7.89 26.98 6.13
N GLN A 106 8.46 26.55 7.25
CA GLN A 106 9.12 27.45 8.21
C GLN A 106 10.31 28.15 7.56
N ASP A 107 11.16 27.43 6.84
CA ASP A 107 12.33 27.98 6.16
C ASP A 107 11.92 29.01 5.08
N THR A 108 10.90 28.69 4.28
CA THR A 108 10.40 29.62 3.25
C THR A 108 9.77 30.88 3.86
N VAL A 109 9.01 30.76 4.95
CA VAL A 109 8.43 31.91 5.65
C VAL A 109 9.51 32.76 6.31
N GLU A 110 10.53 32.15 6.92
CA GLU A 110 11.65 32.89 7.52
C GLU A 110 12.48 33.61 6.45
N ALA A 111 12.72 32.99 5.30
CA ALA A 111 13.39 33.64 4.17
C ALA A 111 12.59 34.86 3.64
N ILE A 112 11.27 34.71 3.49
CA ILE A 112 10.38 35.82 3.10
C ILE A 112 10.42 36.94 4.15
N LYS A 113 10.37 36.59 5.43
CA LYS A 113 10.47 37.55 6.54
C LYS A 113 11.81 38.29 6.49
N GLU A 114 12.91 37.60 6.25
CA GLU A 114 14.24 38.23 6.14
C GLU A 114 14.29 39.22 4.97
N ASP A 115 13.77 38.84 3.81
CA ASP A 115 13.70 39.72 2.63
C ASP A 115 12.83 40.96 2.87
N VAL A 116 11.70 40.81 3.57
CA VAL A 116 10.80 41.94 3.90
C VAL A 116 11.41 42.87 4.94
N VAL A 117 11.95 42.30 6.03
CA VAL A 117 12.36 43.07 7.22
C VAL A 117 13.77 43.64 7.08
N LYS A 118 14.73 42.85 6.58
CA LYS A 118 16.14 43.28 6.48
C LYS A 118 16.46 43.93 5.14
N ARG A 119 15.84 43.47 4.05
CA ARG A 119 16.16 43.91 2.68
C ARG A 119 15.11 44.84 2.08
N ASN A 120 13.98 45.04 2.76
CA ASN A 120 12.85 45.86 2.30
C ASN A 120 12.34 45.45 0.90
N VAL A 121 12.53 44.18 0.53
CA VAL A 121 12.05 43.63 -0.74
C VAL A 121 10.61 43.18 -0.57
N THR A 122 9.72 43.65 -1.45
CA THR A 122 8.33 43.19 -1.47
C THR A 122 8.25 41.83 -2.18
N PRO A 123 7.80 40.75 -1.51
CA PRO A 123 7.69 39.43 -2.12
C PRO A 123 6.70 39.45 -3.28
N ARG A 124 6.98 38.65 -4.32
CA ARG A 124 6.09 38.54 -5.47
C ARG A 124 4.72 37.99 -5.02
N PRO A 125 3.59 38.57 -5.47
CA PRO A 125 2.26 38.10 -5.07
C PRO A 125 2.00 36.60 -5.32
N GLN A 126 2.62 36.03 -6.35
CA GLN A 126 2.52 34.60 -6.65
C GLN A 126 3.19 33.72 -5.59
N VAL A 127 4.30 34.16 -4.99
CA VAL A 127 5.00 33.44 -3.91
C VAL A 127 4.16 33.47 -2.63
N LEU A 128 3.58 34.63 -2.30
CA LEU A 128 2.70 34.73 -1.13
C LEU A 128 1.45 33.84 -1.28
N LYS A 129 0.91 33.72 -2.50
CA LYS A 129 -0.19 32.80 -2.79
C LYS A 129 0.22 31.33 -2.66
N SER A 130 1.42 30.95 -3.11
CA SER A 130 1.89 29.55 -2.98
C SER A 130 2.13 29.21 -1.51
N VAL A 131 2.85 30.06 -0.76
CA VAL A 131 3.10 29.85 0.67
C VAL A 131 1.79 29.77 1.45
N LYS A 132 0.79 30.60 1.12
CA LYS A 132 -0.53 30.48 1.73
C LYS A 132 -1.22 29.15 1.41
N ALA A 133 -1.14 28.68 0.17
CA ALA A 133 -1.68 27.38 -0.21
C ALA A 133 -0.97 26.23 0.53
N ASP A 134 0.35 26.32 0.72
CA ASP A 134 1.15 25.35 1.46
C ASP A 134 0.79 25.34 2.96
N ILE A 135 0.59 26.52 3.58
CA ILE A 135 0.07 26.65 4.95
C ILE A 135 -1.29 25.94 5.09
N ASP A 136 -2.22 26.23 4.19
CA ASP A 136 -3.57 25.68 4.25
C ASP A 136 -3.54 24.15 4.01
N ALA A 137 -2.65 23.65 3.14
CA ALA A 137 -2.45 22.22 2.89
C ALA A 137 -1.83 21.48 4.10
N VAL A 138 -0.79 22.04 4.73
CA VAL A 138 -0.18 21.46 5.93
C VAL A 138 -1.17 21.45 7.09
N ALA A 139 -1.96 22.51 7.26
CA ALA A 139 -3.00 22.56 8.29
C ALA A 139 -4.07 21.49 8.08
N ALA A 140 -4.52 21.27 6.84
CA ALA A 140 -5.47 20.21 6.50
C ALA A 140 -4.91 18.81 6.77
N GLU A 141 -3.65 18.55 6.41
CA GLU A 141 -2.99 17.27 6.67
C GLU A 141 -2.79 17.02 8.17
N LEU A 142 -2.38 18.03 8.95
CA LEU A 142 -2.25 17.92 10.40
C LEU A 142 -3.59 17.57 11.07
N GLN A 143 -4.68 18.22 10.64
CA GLN A 143 -6.01 17.93 11.16
C GLN A 143 -6.46 16.52 10.76
N ASN A 144 -6.22 16.10 9.53
CA ASN A 144 -6.54 14.74 9.09
C ASN A 144 -5.70 13.68 9.84
N LEU A 145 -4.42 13.94 10.12
CA LEU A 145 -3.56 13.06 10.92
C LEU A 145 -4.10 12.92 12.35
N LYS A 146 -4.50 14.04 12.97
CA LYS A 146 -5.13 14.06 14.30
C LYS A 146 -6.41 13.24 14.33
N ASP A 147 -7.29 13.43 13.36
CA ASP A 147 -8.56 12.70 13.27
C ASP A 147 -8.29 11.20 13.04
N HIS A 148 -7.34 10.87 12.16
CA HIS A 148 -6.94 9.48 11.94
C HIS A 148 -6.46 8.81 13.24
N ILE A 149 -5.59 9.47 14.02
CA ILE A 149 -5.14 8.96 15.32
C ILE A 149 -6.32 8.71 16.27
N GLN A 150 -7.28 9.64 16.34
CA GLN A 150 -8.47 9.49 17.17
C GLN A 150 -9.32 8.28 16.77
N THR A 151 -9.39 7.97 15.48
CA THR A 151 -10.15 6.81 14.97
C THR A 151 -9.44 5.47 15.21
N VAL A 152 -8.12 5.39 14.99
CA VAL A 152 -7.38 4.11 15.07
C VAL A 152 -7.00 3.74 16.50
N LYS A 153 -6.75 4.73 17.38
CA LYS A 153 -6.36 4.50 18.77
C LYS A 153 -7.28 3.55 19.55
N PRO A 154 -8.62 3.72 19.58
CA PRO A 154 -9.50 2.82 20.32
C PRO A 154 -9.47 1.39 19.77
N MET A 155 -9.37 1.23 18.45
CA MET A 155 -9.25 -0.08 17.80
C MET A 155 -7.96 -0.79 18.22
N TRP A 156 -6.81 -0.10 18.15
CA TRP A 156 -5.52 -0.67 18.57
C TRP A 156 -5.52 -1.04 20.04
N LYS A 157 -6.08 -0.18 20.91
CA LYS A 157 -6.21 -0.47 22.34
C LYS A 157 -7.02 -1.73 22.60
N LYS A 158 -8.12 -1.93 21.88
CA LYS A 158 -8.94 -3.14 21.98
C LYS A 158 -8.16 -4.39 21.57
N THR A 159 -7.44 -4.35 20.45
CA THR A 159 -6.62 -5.51 20.03
C THR A 159 -5.51 -5.82 21.04
N TRP A 160 -4.85 -4.81 21.60
CA TRP A 160 -3.85 -5.03 22.65
C TRP A 160 -4.47 -5.62 23.92
N GLU A 161 -5.67 -5.17 24.31
CA GLU A 161 -6.40 -5.72 25.45
C GLU A 161 -6.73 -7.20 25.24
N GLU A 162 -7.24 -7.57 24.07
CA GLU A 162 -7.50 -8.97 23.69
C GLU A 162 -6.20 -9.81 23.69
N GLU A 163 -5.11 -9.30 23.12
CA GLU A 163 -3.80 -9.97 23.12
C GLU A 163 -3.27 -10.18 24.55
N LEU A 164 -3.35 -9.16 25.40
CA LEU A 164 -2.89 -9.24 26.80
C LEU A 164 -3.75 -10.19 27.62
N GLN A 165 -5.07 -10.19 27.42
CA GLN A 165 -5.98 -11.11 28.09
C GLN A 165 -5.66 -12.56 27.73
N ASN A 166 -5.45 -12.86 26.45
CA ASN A 166 -5.04 -14.19 26.00
C ASN A 166 -3.73 -14.64 26.66
N ILE A 167 -2.72 -13.76 26.73
CA ILE A 167 -1.44 -14.06 27.38
C ILE A 167 -1.65 -14.37 28.87
N VAL A 168 -2.49 -13.62 29.57
CA VAL A 168 -2.79 -13.86 30.99
C VAL A 168 -3.49 -15.20 31.18
N GLU A 169 -4.46 -15.53 30.32
CA GLU A 169 -5.17 -16.82 30.35
C GLU A 169 -4.22 -18.00 30.08
N GLU A 170 -3.32 -17.87 29.10
CA GLU A 170 -2.29 -18.87 28.80
C GLU A 170 -1.31 -19.06 29.97
N GLN A 171 -0.90 -17.99 30.63
CA GLN A 171 -0.06 -18.07 31.83
C GLN A 171 -0.77 -18.77 32.98
N GLN A 172 -2.03 -18.42 33.25
CA GLN A 172 -2.83 -19.09 34.29
C GLN A 172 -3.01 -20.57 33.99
N PHE A 173 -3.27 -20.93 32.73
CA PHE A 173 -3.33 -22.32 32.30
C PHE A 173 -2.02 -23.05 32.58
N LEU A 174 -0.87 -22.47 32.24
CA LEU A 174 0.43 -23.08 32.48
C LEU A 174 0.70 -23.28 33.98
N SER A 175 0.40 -22.29 34.82
CA SER A 175 0.50 -22.44 36.28
C SER A 175 -0.39 -23.55 36.83
N HIS A 176 -1.64 -23.68 36.34
CA HIS A 176 -2.50 -24.79 36.73
C HIS A 176 -1.93 -26.16 36.29
N GLN A 177 -1.30 -26.24 35.12
CA GLN A 177 -0.65 -27.48 34.67
C GLN A 177 0.59 -27.83 35.51
N GLU A 178 1.35 -26.83 35.96
CA GLU A 178 2.49 -27.02 36.86
C GLU A 178 2.03 -27.54 38.22
N GLU A 179 0.98 -26.97 38.80
CA GLU A 179 0.38 -27.44 40.06
C GLU A 179 -0.16 -28.88 39.91
N PHE A 180 -0.94 -29.13 38.87
CA PHE A 180 -1.47 -30.46 38.57
C PHE A 180 -0.37 -31.52 38.38
N LEU A 181 0.72 -31.16 37.68
CA LEU A 181 1.87 -32.04 37.53
C LEU A 181 2.57 -32.29 38.88
N GLY A 182 2.67 -31.26 39.72
CA GLY A 182 3.19 -31.37 41.09
C GLY A 182 2.41 -32.38 41.92
N ASP A 183 1.08 -32.28 41.93
CA ASP A 183 0.19 -33.23 42.61
C ASP A 183 0.37 -34.65 42.09
N LEU A 184 0.42 -34.83 40.76
CA LEU A 184 0.58 -36.14 40.14
C LEU A 184 1.94 -36.78 40.45
N LEU A 185 3.00 -35.96 40.57
CA LEU A 185 4.32 -36.43 40.99
C LEU A 185 4.31 -36.88 42.46
N GLU A 186 3.58 -36.19 43.33
CA GLU A 186 3.43 -36.57 44.73
C GLU A 186 2.61 -37.86 44.87
N ASP A 187 1.50 -37.98 44.15
CA ASP A 187 0.72 -39.21 44.07
C ASP A 187 1.58 -40.40 43.61
N HIS A 188 2.42 -40.20 42.58
CA HIS A 188 3.34 -41.21 42.09
C HIS A 188 4.38 -41.63 43.14
N LYS A 189 4.94 -40.69 43.91
CA LYS A 189 5.82 -41.03 45.04
C LYS A 189 5.09 -41.88 46.08
N GLY A 190 3.85 -41.51 46.42
CA GLY A 190 3.00 -42.29 47.31
C GLY A 190 2.83 -43.73 46.84
N VAL A 191 2.52 -43.94 45.55
CA VAL A 191 2.41 -45.27 44.94
C VAL A 191 3.72 -46.06 45.07
N LEU A 192 4.87 -45.44 44.81
CA LEU A 192 6.18 -46.08 44.96
C LEU A 192 6.46 -46.49 46.41
N GLU A 193 6.13 -45.64 47.38
CA GLU A 193 6.26 -45.97 48.79
C GLU A 193 5.40 -47.18 49.15
N TYR A 194 4.10 -47.17 48.81
CA TYR A 194 3.20 -48.30 49.06
C TYR A 194 3.68 -49.59 48.38
N TYR A 195 4.17 -49.50 47.14
CA TYR A 195 4.74 -50.64 46.45
C TYR A 195 5.98 -51.19 47.19
N GLY A 196 6.87 -50.32 47.67
CA GLY A 196 8.00 -50.71 48.53
C GLY A 196 7.57 -51.37 49.85
N HIS A 197 6.45 -50.95 50.45
CA HIS A 197 5.86 -51.64 51.61
C HIS A 197 5.39 -53.05 51.24
N VAL A 198 4.74 -53.22 50.08
CA VAL A 198 4.31 -54.53 49.57
C VAL A 198 5.51 -55.46 49.36
N GLU A 199 6.60 -54.98 48.77
CA GLU A 199 7.83 -55.78 48.60
C GLU A 199 8.44 -56.22 49.94
N LYS A 200 8.44 -55.33 50.95
CA LYS A 200 8.87 -55.69 52.32
C LYS A 200 7.97 -56.77 52.93
N VAL A 201 6.65 -56.69 52.77
CA VAL A 201 5.73 -57.72 53.27
C VAL A 201 5.97 -59.06 52.56
N ILE A 202 6.17 -59.05 51.24
CA ILE A 202 6.49 -60.26 50.47
C ILE A 202 7.81 -60.87 50.94
N SER A 203 8.85 -60.06 51.14
CA SER A 203 10.15 -60.56 51.61
C SER A 203 10.08 -61.13 53.03
N LEU A 204 9.33 -60.51 53.96
CA LEU A 204 9.09 -61.05 55.30
C LEU A 204 8.29 -62.37 55.26
N ARG A 205 7.30 -62.48 54.37
CA ARG A 205 6.54 -63.72 54.16
C ARG A 205 7.36 -64.81 53.49
N GLY A 206 8.25 -64.45 52.55
CA GLY A 206 9.17 -65.37 51.88
C GLY A 206 10.36 -65.80 52.75
N THR A 207 10.65 -65.05 53.81
CA THR A 207 11.71 -65.36 54.80
C THR A 207 11.17 -65.98 56.08
N ALA A 208 9.85 -66.25 56.18
CA ALA A 208 9.35 -67.17 57.20
C ALA A 208 9.84 -68.59 56.88
N PRO A 209 10.79 -69.15 57.64
CA PRO A 209 11.26 -70.49 57.40
C PRO A 209 10.17 -71.44 57.91
N SER A 210 9.47 -72.09 56.97
CA SER A 210 9.19 -73.51 57.17
C SER A 210 10.54 -74.21 57.38
N LYS A 211 10.94 -74.35 58.65
CA LYS A 211 12.03 -75.19 59.18
C LYS A 211 13.42 -75.08 58.52
N GLY A 212 14.41 -74.58 59.28
CA GLY A 212 15.76 -75.17 59.24
C GLY A 212 16.97 -74.22 59.16
N LYS A 213 17.55 -73.92 60.33
CA LYS A 213 19.01 -73.98 60.67
C LYS A 213 20.04 -73.37 59.68
N GLY A 214 20.78 -72.34 60.11
CA GLY A 214 22.21 -72.18 59.70
C GLY A 214 22.77 -70.76 59.49
N LEU A 215 23.42 -70.22 60.52
CA LEU A 215 24.75 -69.56 60.55
C LEU A 215 25.14 -68.39 59.59
N ARG A 216 25.10 -67.17 60.16
CA ARG A 216 26.08 -66.02 60.13
C ARG A 216 27.15 -65.93 59.02
N THR A 217 27.20 -64.78 58.30
CA THR A 217 28.41 -63.92 58.15
C THR A 217 28.08 -62.52 57.62
N PHE A 218 28.51 -61.46 58.32
CA PHE A 218 28.45 -60.04 57.93
C PHE A 218 29.88 -59.55 57.63
N ARG A 219 30.07 -58.75 56.57
CA ARG A 219 31.37 -58.16 56.19
C ARG A 219 31.17 -56.67 55.83
N PRO A 220 31.79 -55.72 56.54
CA PRO A 220 31.69 -54.29 56.24
C PRO A 220 32.77 -53.82 55.24
N ALA A 221 32.49 -52.73 54.52
CA ALA A 221 33.43 -52.05 53.60
C ALA A 221 34.25 -50.95 54.33
N PRO A 222 35.51 -50.69 53.93
CA PRO A 222 36.43 -49.74 54.59
C PRO A 222 36.31 -48.29 54.08
N PRO A 223 36.96 -47.31 54.75
CA PRO A 223 36.61 -45.89 54.68
C PRO A 223 37.39 -45.06 53.64
N GLU A 224 36.82 -43.87 53.37
CA GLU A 224 37.32 -42.67 52.69
C GLU A 224 38.80 -42.32 52.91
N GLU A 225 39.52 -42.02 51.83
CA GLU A 225 40.47 -40.89 51.76
C GLU A 225 40.99 -40.69 50.32
N GLY A 226 40.80 -39.51 49.74
CA GLY A 226 41.52 -39.17 48.51
C GLY A 226 41.04 -37.96 47.71
N HIS A 227 41.84 -36.90 47.77
CA HIS A 227 42.24 -36.05 46.62
C HIS A 227 41.61 -34.64 46.48
N SER A 228 42.21 -33.72 47.24
CA SER A 228 42.84 -32.46 46.78
C SER A 228 42.23 -31.72 45.57
N GLY A 229 41.34 -30.77 45.83
CA GLY A 229 40.83 -29.79 44.87
C GLY A 229 41.74 -28.59 44.62
N LEU A 230 42.91 -28.76 44.00
CA LEU A 230 43.71 -27.60 43.52
C LEU A 230 44.45 -27.82 42.18
N SER A 231 44.47 -29.03 41.63
CA SER A 231 45.09 -29.29 40.31
C SER A 231 44.13 -29.12 39.12
N THR A 232 42.81 -29.05 39.35
CA THR A 232 41.80 -29.04 38.30
C THR A 232 41.65 -27.67 37.60
N VAL A 233 42.09 -26.57 38.21
CA VAL A 233 41.97 -25.22 37.62
C VAL A 233 43.22 -24.79 36.83
N MET A 234 44.33 -25.53 36.94
CA MET A 234 45.55 -25.30 36.14
C MET A 234 45.67 -26.19 34.91
N LEU A 235 44.68 -27.07 34.67
CA LEU A 235 44.58 -27.89 33.47
C LEU A 235 43.60 -27.30 32.44
N GLU A 236 42.64 -26.48 32.85
CA GLU A 236 41.66 -25.83 31.95
C GLU A 236 42.28 -24.76 31.02
N ILE A 237 43.47 -24.24 31.34
CA ILE A 237 44.12 -23.17 30.54
C ILE A 237 45.10 -23.73 29.48
N ARG A 238 45.41 -25.04 29.49
CA ARG A 238 46.27 -25.65 28.46
C ARG A 238 45.52 -26.30 27.29
N GLY A 239 44.19 -26.37 27.38
CA GLY A 239 43.33 -27.05 26.41
C GLY A 239 42.37 -26.17 25.62
N SER A 240 42.46 -24.84 25.70
CA SER A 240 41.73 -23.96 24.78
C SER A 240 42.35 -24.03 23.38
N ALA A 241 42.00 -25.08 22.64
CA ALA A 241 42.22 -25.14 21.21
C ALA A 241 41.39 -24.02 20.57
N VAL A 242 42.07 -23.12 19.86
CA VAL A 242 41.43 -22.15 18.99
C VAL A 242 40.63 -22.93 17.95
N ASP A 243 39.31 -22.87 18.09
CA ASP A 243 38.36 -23.67 17.35
C ASP A 243 38.25 -23.17 15.89
N ALA A 244 39.06 -23.75 15.00
CA ALA A 244 39.19 -23.36 13.60
C ALA A 244 37.86 -23.50 12.82
N GLU A 245 36.99 -24.43 13.24
CA GLU A 245 35.67 -24.63 12.63
C GLU A 245 34.72 -23.45 12.88
N ARG A 246 34.76 -22.86 14.08
CA ARG A 246 33.96 -21.67 14.40
C ARG A 246 34.36 -20.47 13.54
N ARG A 247 35.65 -20.35 13.21
CA ARG A 247 36.17 -19.30 12.32
C ARG A 247 35.78 -19.54 10.86
N LEU A 248 35.86 -20.78 10.36
CA LEU A 248 35.43 -21.13 9.00
C LEU A 248 33.93 -20.92 8.81
N LYS A 249 33.11 -21.27 9.80
CA LYS A 249 31.66 -21.04 9.76
C LYS A 249 31.29 -19.55 9.73
N ALA A 250 32.04 -18.71 10.44
CA ALA A 250 31.87 -17.25 10.41
C ALA A 250 32.28 -16.64 9.06
N ILE A 251 33.35 -17.16 8.43
CA ILE A 251 33.77 -16.71 7.09
C ILE A 251 32.73 -17.08 6.04
N ALA A 252 32.23 -18.32 6.04
CA ALA A 252 31.19 -18.77 5.11
C ALA A 252 29.87 -18.00 5.27
N ALA A 253 29.50 -17.63 6.50
CA ALA A 253 28.32 -16.80 6.76
C ALA A 253 28.47 -15.38 6.19
N ASN A 254 29.66 -14.77 6.33
CA ASN A 254 29.96 -13.46 5.75
C ASN A 254 30.01 -13.48 4.22
N GLU A 255 30.54 -14.54 3.61
CA GLU A 255 30.54 -14.70 2.16
C GLU A 255 29.12 -14.88 1.60
N LYS A 256 28.29 -15.68 2.27
CA LYS A 256 26.86 -15.84 1.91
C LYS A 256 26.08 -14.53 2.03
N MET A 257 26.36 -13.72 3.05
CA MET A 257 25.74 -12.40 3.22
C MET A 257 26.17 -11.43 2.10
N ARG A 258 27.45 -11.45 1.71
CA ARG A 258 27.96 -10.65 0.58
C ARG A 258 27.40 -11.11 -0.76
N GLU A 259 27.16 -12.41 -0.95
CA GLU A 259 26.52 -12.94 -2.16
C GLU A 259 25.04 -12.53 -2.25
N LEU A 260 24.31 -12.51 -1.13
CA LEU A 260 22.95 -12.00 -1.06
C LEU A 260 22.89 -10.47 -1.30
N GLU A 261 23.85 -9.71 -0.78
CA GLU A 261 23.99 -8.27 -1.05
C GLU A 261 24.22 -8.00 -2.55
N LEU A 262 25.08 -8.79 -3.21
CA LEU A 262 25.32 -8.67 -4.64
C LEU A 262 24.07 -8.99 -5.49
N LYS A 263 23.28 -9.99 -5.08
CA LYS A 263 22.04 -10.38 -5.78
C LYS A 263 20.89 -9.41 -5.56
N ASN A 264 20.87 -8.73 -4.41
CA ASN A 264 19.84 -7.74 -4.07
C ASN A 264 20.21 -6.31 -4.48
N ARG A 265 21.35 -6.10 -5.15
CA ARG A 265 21.68 -4.80 -5.74
C ARG A 265 20.70 -4.54 -6.89
N PRO A 266 19.81 -3.52 -6.78
CA PRO A 266 18.88 -3.20 -7.86
C PRO A 266 19.66 -2.73 -9.09
N ASP A 267 19.23 -3.17 -10.26
CA ASP A 267 19.78 -2.73 -11.55
C ASP A 267 19.51 -1.24 -11.71
N GLU A 268 20.58 -0.44 -11.78
CA GLU A 268 20.54 1.04 -11.77
C GLU A 268 19.63 1.58 -12.88
N PHE A 269 19.57 0.84 -14.00
CA PHE A 269 18.70 1.11 -15.14
C PHE A 269 17.19 0.94 -14.85
N GLN A 270 16.78 -0.05 -14.04
CA GLN A 270 15.37 -0.24 -13.66
C GLN A 270 14.87 0.85 -12.69
N SER A 271 15.75 1.31 -11.81
CA SER A 271 15.49 2.44 -10.91
C SER A 271 15.24 3.74 -11.69
N GLU A 272 16.01 4.01 -12.74
CA GLU A 272 15.81 5.17 -13.61
C GLU A 272 14.52 5.09 -14.45
N LEU A 273 14.17 3.90 -14.94
CA LEU A 273 12.95 3.66 -15.72
C LEU A 273 11.67 3.89 -14.90
N THR A 274 11.65 3.44 -13.65
CA THR A 274 10.52 3.70 -12.75
C THR A 274 10.38 5.19 -12.42
N GLY A 275 11.50 5.92 -12.24
CA GLY A 275 11.49 7.38 -12.10
C GLY A 275 11.00 8.12 -13.34
N PHE A 276 11.39 7.67 -14.54
CA PHE A 276 10.97 8.28 -15.81
C PHE A 276 9.47 8.12 -16.08
N VAL A 277 8.90 6.95 -15.76
CA VAL A 277 7.46 6.66 -15.94
C VAL A 277 6.61 7.33 -14.85
N ALA A 278 7.09 7.40 -13.60
CA ALA A 278 6.41 8.08 -12.50
C ALA A 278 6.30 9.62 -12.72
N GLY A 279 7.27 10.21 -13.43
CA GLY A 279 7.30 11.65 -13.73
C GLY A 279 6.26 12.15 -14.74
N LYS A 280 5.36 11.29 -15.28
CA LYS A 280 4.35 11.64 -16.31
C LYS A 280 4.91 12.48 -17.48
N LYS A 281 6.19 12.30 -17.84
CA LYS A 281 6.85 13.03 -18.95
C LYS A 281 6.53 12.44 -20.32
N LEU A 282 5.74 11.38 -20.39
CA LEU A 282 5.15 10.85 -21.61
C LEU A 282 4.00 11.77 -22.05
N LYS A 283 4.11 12.32 -23.27
CA LYS A 283 3.02 13.06 -23.91
C LYS A 283 1.77 12.16 -23.93
N MET A 284 0.61 12.74 -23.62
CA MET A 284 -0.71 12.08 -23.61
C MET A 284 -1.19 11.77 -25.05
N THR A 285 -0.36 11.10 -25.82
CA THR A 285 -0.77 10.40 -27.03
C THR A 285 -1.21 9.04 -26.54
N GLY A 286 -2.51 8.70 -26.65
CA GLY A 286 -3.05 7.40 -26.23
C GLY A 286 -2.05 6.30 -26.59
N GLY A 287 -1.60 5.56 -25.58
CA GLY A 287 -0.39 4.74 -25.64
C GLY A 287 -0.43 3.60 -26.66
N ALA A 288 0.36 2.56 -26.43
CA ALA A 288 0.43 1.41 -27.33
C ALA A 288 -0.96 0.84 -27.72
N ASP A 289 -1.94 0.91 -26.81
CA ASP A 289 -3.31 0.44 -27.03
C ASP A 289 -4.11 1.27 -28.05
N GLU A 290 -3.94 2.60 -28.13
CA GLU A 290 -4.64 3.42 -29.12
C GLU A 290 -4.00 3.26 -30.50
N ILE A 291 -2.67 3.12 -30.55
CA ILE A 291 -1.93 2.80 -31.79
C ILE A 291 -2.36 1.42 -32.31
N GLU A 292 -2.47 0.40 -31.45
CA GLU A 292 -2.90 -0.95 -31.86
C GLU A 292 -4.38 -0.97 -32.24
N ARG A 293 -5.25 -0.19 -31.58
CA ARG A 293 -6.65 -0.04 -31.97
C ARG A 293 -6.80 0.62 -33.34
N VAL A 294 -6.03 1.66 -33.63
CA VAL A 294 -6.00 2.31 -34.94
C VAL A 294 -5.44 1.35 -36.00
N ARG A 295 -4.41 0.56 -35.68
CA ARG A 295 -3.85 -0.45 -36.57
C ARG A 295 -4.84 -1.58 -36.87
N GLN A 296 -5.52 -2.11 -35.86
CA GLN A 296 -6.58 -3.11 -36.01
C GLN A 296 -7.73 -2.56 -36.85
N LYS A 297 -8.20 -1.34 -36.56
CA LYS A 297 -9.26 -0.70 -37.35
C LYS A 297 -8.85 -0.50 -38.82
N ARG A 298 -7.58 -0.19 -39.08
CA ARG A 298 -7.03 -0.06 -40.45
C ARG A 298 -6.88 -1.41 -41.15
N ASN A 299 -6.47 -2.45 -40.41
CA ASN A 299 -6.40 -3.83 -40.91
C ASN A 299 -7.78 -4.38 -41.21
N ASP A 300 -8.75 -4.20 -40.32
CA ASP A 300 -10.15 -4.62 -40.52
C ASP A 300 -10.79 -3.87 -41.69
N MET A 301 -10.51 -2.58 -41.84
CA MET A 301 -10.98 -1.81 -42.99
C MET A 301 -10.33 -2.27 -44.30
N SER A 302 -9.04 -2.62 -44.27
CA SER A 302 -8.31 -3.15 -45.44
C SER A 302 -8.81 -4.55 -45.80
N LEU A 303 -9.02 -5.43 -44.82
CA LEU A 303 -9.60 -6.76 -45.00
C LEU A 303 -11.03 -6.67 -45.52
N LYS A 304 -11.84 -5.76 -44.97
CA LYS A 304 -13.19 -5.51 -45.44
C LYS A 304 -13.18 -4.97 -46.87
N ALA A 305 -12.29 -4.04 -47.21
CA ALA A 305 -12.13 -3.52 -48.58
C ALA A 305 -11.63 -4.60 -49.55
N MET A 306 -10.80 -5.55 -49.13
CA MET A 306 -10.39 -6.70 -49.94
C MET A 306 -11.54 -7.70 -50.13
N PHE A 307 -12.38 -7.90 -49.10
CA PHE A 307 -13.49 -8.84 -49.15
C PHE A 307 -14.74 -8.27 -49.86
N THR A 308 -14.94 -6.94 -49.80
CA THR A 308 -16.03 -6.23 -50.49
C THR A 308 -15.58 -5.61 -51.82
N GLY A 309 -14.29 -5.63 -52.14
CA GLY A 309 -13.68 -4.96 -53.30
C GLY A 309 -13.02 -5.94 -54.25
N GLY A 310 -13.74 -7.00 -54.60
CA GLY A 310 -13.46 -7.89 -55.72
C GLY A 310 -14.39 -7.62 -56.92
N SER A 311 -14.81 -6.38 -57.16
CA SER A 311 -15.42 -5.97 -58.43
C SER A 311 -15.31 -4.46 -58.64
N GLY A 312 -14.53 -4.04 -59.63
CA GLY A 312 -14.67 -2.71 -60.25
C GLY A 312 -13.54 -1.71 -59.98
N SER A 313 -12.54 -1.75 -60.87
CA SER A 313 -11.82 -0.60 -61.48
C SER A 313 -11.31 0.55 -60.60
N GLY A 314 -10.00 0.79 -60.70
CA GLY A 314 -9.43 2.14 -60.63
C GLY A 314 -8.46 2.35 -59.47
N ALA A 315 -7.19 2.01 -59.71
CA ALA A 315 -6.09 2.57 -58.93
C ALA A 315 -6.04 4.10 -59.15
N PRO A 316 -5.70 4.87 -58.11
CA PRO A 316 -4.78 5.97 -58.30
C PRO A 316 -3.58 5.83 -57.35
N SER A 317 -2.39 5.97 -57.93
CA SER A 317 -1.10 6.09 -57.26
C SER A 317 -1.10 7.27 -56.27
N PRO A 318 -0.43 7.18 -55.10
CA PRO A 318 -0.32 8.33 -54.21
C PRO A 318 0.76 9.29 -54.73
N SER A 319 0.34 10.52 -55.05
CA SER A 319 1.23 11.65 -55.25
C SER A 319 1.82 12.09 -53.90
N LEU A 320 3.16 12.06 -53.82
CA LEU A 320 3.94 12.64 -52.74
C LEU A 320 3.84 14.17 -52.84
N SER A 321 3.08 14.82 -51.96
CA SER A 321 3.14 16.27 -51.75
C SER A 321 3.93 16.54 -50.48
N THR A 322 5.21 16.85 -50.68
CA THR A 322 6.09 17.53 -49.73
C THR A 322 5.56 18.95 -49.51
N ASP A 323 5.13 19.26 -48.30
CA ASP A 323 5.19 20.62 -47.73
C ASP A 323 5.09 20.50 -46.20
N GLY A 324 6.23 20.16 -45.60
CA GLY A 324 6.48 20.34 -44.17
C GLY A 324 7.21 21.66 -43.98
N GLU A 325 6.47 22.69 -43.61
CA GLU A 325 7.03 23.99 -43.22
C GLU A 325 7.83 23.83 -41.92
N LEU A 326 9.12 24.16 -41.99
CA LEU A 326 10.06 24.14 -40.87
C LEU A 326 9.70 25.23 -39.83
N PRO A 327 9.82 24.97 -38.52
CA PRO A 327 9.75 26.04 -37.53
C PRO A 327 11.04 26.86 -37.52
N SER A 328 10.88 28.17 -37.67
CA SER A 328 11.94 29.19 -37.64
C SER A 328 12.61 29.33 -36.28
N SER A 329 13.95 29.31 -36.28
CA SER A 329 14.81 29.68 -35.16
C SER A 329 14.76 31.21 -34.88
N PRO A 330 14.86 31.67 -33.61
CA PRO A 330 14.88 33.10 -33.31
C PRO A 330 16.28 33.69 -33.51
N THR A 331 16.33 34.79 -34.25
CA THR A 331 17.47 35.70 -34.42
C THR A 331 17.81 36.41 -33.10
N GLY A 332 19.04 36.24 -32.63
CA GLY A 332 19.69 37.15 -31.68
C GLY A 332 20.47 38.21 -32.46
N THR A 333 20.14 39.48 -32.25
CA THR A 333 20.88 40.63 -32.76
C THR A 333 21.71 41.27 -31.65
N ALA A 334 23.00 41.43 -31.98
CA ALA A 334 24.01 42.39 -31.51
C ALA A 334 24.36 42.44 -30.02
#